data_AF-A0A2S8ZF45-F1
#
_entry.id   AF-A0A2S8ZF45-F1
#
_cell.length_a   1.000
_cell.length_b   1.000
_cell.length_c   1.000
_cell.angle_alpha   90.00
_cell.angle_beta   90.00
_cell.angle_gamma   90.00
#
_symmetry.space_group_name_H-M   'P 1'
#
loop_
_entity.id
_entity.type
_entity.pdbx_description
1 polymer ?
#
loop_
_entity_poly.entity_id
_entity_poly.type
_entity_poly.pdbx_seq_one_letter_code
_entity_poly.pdbx_strand_id
1 'polypeptide(L)'
;MKTLGTALFLLMLQFFTAQESEVYADGVFGFEENKTQKIFTDWTRVRQDPGVNAQIVDSLQTNQQVMILKKENLVLKLGERNANWYKTSYQKGENTQEGYIWGGNLCVGYRNKNGYDFLFGLSKTIDRKNKEFNEIEKQNIAGIKVMEGNMLIDEVYFDTGRGEELSSASFNIESGHKLQNVEFTLKAMVSGEACGIASYDQYVLFKDKKLITLPQLMNVGDAGAFYHSEEYIFPNGKGGIPNAFILKVEDMEVDEKDREKKKSSSKTYLWNGSSYKLK
;
A
#
# COMPACT_ATOMS: atom_id res chain seq x y z
N MET A 1 46.38 39.40 -17.29
CA MET A 1 46.13 38.62 -16.06
C MET A 1 44.74 38.85 -15.43
N LYS A 2 43.98 39.91 -15.76
CA LYS A 2 42.66 40.16 -15.16
C LYS A 2 41.47 39.45 -15.82
N THR A 3 41.63 38.91 -17.03
CA THR A 3 40.57 38.23 -17.80
C THR A 3 40.49 36.73 -17.58
N LEU A 4 41.57 36.09 -17.10
CA LEU A 4 41.61 34.66 -16.84
C LEU A 4 40.83 34.28 -15.56
N GLY A 5 40.86 35.16 -14.55
CA GLY A 5 40.16 34.94 -13.28
C GLY A 5 38.63 34.99 -13.41
N THR A 6 38.11 35.85 -14.30
CA THR A 6 36.66 35.99 -14.53
C THR A 6 36.08 34.78 -15.27
N ALA A 7 36.83 34.19 -16.21
CA ALA A 7 36.40 32.99 -16.91
C ALA A 7 36.38 31.75 -15.99
N LEU A 8 37.35 31.65 -15.07
CA LEU A 8 37.42 30.55 -14.10
C LEU A 8 36.27 30.62 -13.06
N PHE A 9 35.82 31.83 -12.72
CA PHE A 9 34.70 32.04 -11.79
C PHE A 9 33.34 31.70 -12.42
N LEU A 10 33.17 31.95 -13.73
CA LEU A 10 31.97 31.56 -14.49
C LEU A 10 31.87 30.05 -14.72
N LEU A 11 33.00 29.35 -14.89
CA LEU A 11 33.05 27.89 -14.98
C LEU A 11 32.73 27.20 -13.64
N MET A 12 33.12 27.79 -12.50
CA MET A 12 32.79 27.28 -11.16
C MET A 12 31.30 27.39 -10.81
N LEU A 13 30.57 28.34 -11.40
CA LEU A 13 29.11 28.49 -11.22
C LEU A 13 28.31 27.39 -11.93
N GLN A 14 28.88 26.68 -12.90
CA GLN A 14 28.20 25.59 -13.62
C GLN A 14 28.25 24.25 -12.87
N PHE A 15 29.06 24.12 -11.82
CA PHE A 15 29.12 22.91 -10.99
C PHE A 15 28.14 22.91 -9.81
N PHE A 16 27.30 23.94 -9.68
CA PHE A 16 26.22 24.03 -8.69
C PHE A 16 24.84 23.70 -9.26
N THR A 17 24.74 22.93 -10.34
CA THR A 17 23.55 22.11 -10.52
C THR A 17 23.63 21.02 -9.46
N ALA A 18 23.05 21.28 -8.29
CA ALA A 18 22.71 20.24 -7.34
C ALA A 18 22.05 19.11 -8.13
N GLN A 19 22.51 17.87 -7.94
CA GLN A 19 21.69 16.71 -8.27
C GLN A 19 20.41 16.87 -7.45
N GLU A 20 19.38 17.49 -8.03
CA GLU A 20 18.02 17.24 -7.59
C GLU A 20 17.86 15.73 -7.73
N SER A 21 17.85 15.03 -6.60
CA SER A 21 17.43 13.64 -6.58
C SER A 21 16.04 13.63 -7.18
N GLU A 22 15.88 13.10 -8.39
CA GLU A 22 14.60 13.06 -9.07
C GLU A 22 13.66 12.24 -8.18
N VAL A 23 12.72 12.93 -7.51
CA VAL A 23 11.80 12.27 -6.58
C VAL A 23 10.69 11.64 -7.41
N TYR A 24 10.80 10.34 -7.65
CA TYR A 24 9.75 9.58 -8.31
C TYR A 24 8.60 9.32 -7.35
N ALA A 25 7.39 9.30 -7.89
CA ALA A 25 6.22 8.83 -7.15
C ALA A 25 6.27 7.30 -7.01
N ASP A 26 5.77 6.80 -5.88
CA ASP A 26 5.62 5.37 -5.65
C ASP A 26 4.55 4.83 -6.61
N GLY A 27 4.81 3.67 -7.22
CA GLY A 27 3.96 3.14 -8.29
C GLY A 27 2.55 2.78 -7.82
N VAL A 28 2.34 2.48 -6.53
CA VAL A 28 1.00 2.31 -5.93
C VAL A 28 0.10 3.54 -6.03
N PHE A 29 0.67 4.74 -6.28
CA PHE A 29 -0.05 5.98 -6.51
C PHE A 29 -0.09 6.38 -7.99
N GLY A 30 0.17 5.44 -8.90
CA GLY A 30 0.04 5.61 -10.35
C GLY A 30 -1.40 5.42 -10.79
N PHE A 31 -2.13 6.52 -11.00
CA PHE A 31 -3.53 6.48 -11.47
C PHE A 31 -3.62 6.88 -12.94
N GLU A 32 -4.45 6.14 -13.69
CA GLU A 32 -4.72 6.39 -15.11
C GLU A 32 -5.68 7.57 -15.30
N GLU A 33 -5.42 8.39 -16.32
CA GLU A 33 -6.34 9.45 -16.75
C GLU A 33 -7.65 8.86 -17.27
N ASN A 34 -8.74 9.61 -17.08
CA ASN A 34 -10.12 9.22 -17.41
C ASN A 34 -10.62 7.97 -16.67
N LYS A 35 -9.94 7.57 -15.59
CA LYS A 35 -10.43 6.55 -14.66
C LYS A 35 -10.97 7.17 -13.38
N THR A 36 -11.91 6.45 -12.79
CA THR A 36 -12.51 6.81 -11.51
C THR A 36 -11.66 6.30 -10.36
N GLN A 37 -11.46 7.17 -9.37
CA GLN A 37 -10.80 6.85 -8.10
C GLN A 37 -11.67 7.29 -6.91
N LYS A 38 -11.35 6.80 -5.72
CA LYS A 38 -12.05 7.16 -4.47
C LYS A 38 -11.10 7.75 -3.44
N ILE A 39 -11.62 8.63 -2.60
CA ILE A 39 -10.86 9.18 -1.47
C ILE A 39 -10.70 8.10 -0.39
N PHE A 40 -9.46 7.88 0.06
CA PHE A 40 -9.14 6.93 1.13
C PHE A 40 -9.05 7.59 2.51
N THR A 41 -8.47 8.80 2.57
CA THR A 41 -8.38 9.54 3.83
C THR A 41 -9.75 9.98 4.30
N ASP A 42 -9.90 10.26 5.60
CA ASP A 42 -11.20 10.69 6.15
C ASP A 42 -11.71 11.94 5.44
N TRP A 43 -10.76 12.85 5.17
CA TRP A 43 -10.95 14.03 4.33
C TRP A 43 -9.72 14.26 3.46
N THR A 44 -9.93 14.81 2.27
CA THR A 44 -8.88 15.38 1.42
C THR A 44 -9.25 16.81 1.05
N ARG A 45 -8.24 17.67 0.94
CA ARG A 45 -8.40 19.05 0.48
C ARG A 45 -8.29 19.07 -1.03
N VAL A 46 -9.24 19.69 -1.69
CA VAL A 46 -9.16 20.04 -3.12
C VAL A 46 -8.53 21.42 -3.21
N ARG A 47 -7.50 21.54 -4.04
CA ARG A 47 -6.74 22.79 -4.20
C ARG A 47 -6.90 23.38 -5.58
N GLN A 48 -6.74 24.69 -5.67
CA GLN A 48 -6.80 25.42 -6.94
C GLN A 48 -5.63 25.06 -7.86
N ASP A 49 -4.46 24.79 -7.29
CA ASP A 49 -3.21 24.43 -7.97
C ASP A 49 -2.54 23.25 -7.25
N PRO A 50 -1.65 22.49 -7.91
CA PRO A 50 -0.90 21.44 -7.25
C PRO A 50 0.08 22.03 -6.23
N GLY A 51 -0.01 21.61 -4.97
CA GLY A 51 0.95 21.99 -3.93
C GLY A 51 0.33 22.23 -2.55
N VAL A 52 1.12 22.01 -1.49
CA VAL A 52 0.63 22.13 -0.10
C VAL A 52 0.28 23.56 0.33
N ASN A 53 0.80 24.56 -0.38
CA ASN A 53 0.57 25.98 -0.12
C ASN A 53 -0.50 26.60 -1.03
N ALA A 54 -1.00 25.87 -2.03
CA ALA A 54 -2.04 26.37 -2.93
C ALA A 54 -3.38 26.57 -2.20
N GLN A 55 -4.19 27.52 -2.67
CA GLN A 55 -5.49 27.81 -2.09
C GLN A 55 -6.36 26.55 -2.04
N ILE A 56 -6.99 26.31 -0.89
CA ILE A 56 -7.98 25.25 -0.73
C ILE A 56 -9.31 25.79 -1.26
N VAL A 57 -9.91 25.06 -2.20
CA VAL A 57 -11.18 25.44 -2.85
C VAL A 57 -12.33 24.53 -2.42
N ASP A 58 -12.04 23.32 -1.94
CA ASP A 58 -13.04 22.40 -1.42
C ASP A 58 -12.42 21.32 -0.50
N SER A 59 -13.27 20.44 0.04
CA SER A 59 -12.87 19.23 0.74
C SER A 59 -13.79 18.06 0.41
N LEU A 60 -13.19 16.88 0.21
CA LEU A 60 -13.91 15.64 -0.06
C LEU A 60 -13.71 14.63 1.06
N GLN A 61 -14.76 13.91 1.44
CA GLN A 61 -14.77 12.84 2.42
C GLN A 61 -14.30 11.51 1.84
N THR A 62 -13.92 10.58 2.72
CA THR A 62 -13.72 9.16 2.41
C THR A 62 -14.86 8.59 1.55
N ASN A 63 -14.52 7.65 0.66
CA ASN A 63 -15.41 7.00 -0.31
C ASN A 63 -16.00 7.91 -1.40
N GLN A 64 -15.81 9.23 -1.34
CA GLN A 64 -16.25 10.09 -2.43
C GLN A 64 -15.48 9.79 -3.71
N GLN A 65 -16.22 9.79 -4.81
CA GLN A 65 -15.72 9.45 -6.12
C GLN A 65 -15.16 10.69 -6.82
N VAL A 66 -14.01 10.52 -7.47
CA VAL A 66 -13.38 11.52 -8.33
C VAL A 66 -12.99 10.88 -9.66
N MET A 67 -12.95 11.65 -10.74
CA MET A 67 -12.38 11.23 -12.01
C MET A 67 -11.00 11.88 -12.17
N ILE A 68 -9.99 11.07 -12.47
CA ILE A 68 -8.64 11.55 -12.76
C ILE A 68 -8.65 12.21 -14.14
N LEU A 69 -8.37 13.52 -14.19
CA LEU A 69 -8.31 14.26 -15.44
C LEU A 69 -6.89 14.34 -15.99
N LYS A 70 -5.92 14.56 -15.09
CA LYS A 70 -4.52 14.76 -15.47
C LYS A 70 -3.59 14.40 -14.33
N LYS A 71 -2.48 13.73 -14.65
CA LYS A 71 -1.34 13.53 -13.75
C LYS A 71 -0.35 14.69 -13.88
N GLU A 72 -0.02 15.36 -12.78
CA GLU A 72 1.00 16.41 -12.78
C GLU A 72 2.38 15.85 -12.45
N ASN A 73 3.43 16.45 -13.01
CA ASN A 73 4.82 16.03 -12.76
C ASN A 73 5.27 16.34 -11.33
N LEU A 74 4.61 17.28 -10.64
CA LEU A 74 4.94 17.65 -9.26
C LEU A 74 4.68 16.46 -8.32
N VAL A 75 5.74 15.96 -7.70
CA VAL A 75 5.69 14.92 -6.67
C VAL A 75 5.82 15.57 -5.30
N LEU A 76 4.99 15.13 -4.35
CA LEU A 76 5.10 15.47 -2.94
C LEU A 76 5.42 14.21 -2.16
N LYS A 77 6.49 14.28 -1.35
CA LYS A 77 6.84 13.26 -0.35
C LYS A 77 6.26 13.65 1.02
N LEU A 78 5.42 12.79 1.61
CA LEU A 78 4.98 12.89 3.00
C LEU A 78 5.25 11.57 3.72
N GLY A 79 6.23 11.57 4.62
CA GLY A 79 6.74 10.35 5.23
C GLY A 79 7.51 9.53 4.21
N GLU A 80 7.17 8.24 4.09
CA GLU A 80 7.70 7.31 3.07
C GLU A 80 6.81 7.22 1.83
N ARG A 81 5.84 8.13 1.67
CA ARG A 81 4.91 8.15 0.53
C ARG A 81 5.24 9.28 -0.43
N ASN A 82 5.63 8.94 -1.64
CA ASN A 82 5.84 9.85 -2.75
C ASN A 82 4.67 9.73 -3.71
N ALA A 83 3.91 10.81 -3.92
CA ALA A 83 2.82 10.77 -4.89
C ALA A 83 2.71 12.07 -5.70
N ASN A 84 2.30 11.92 -6.96
CA ASN A 84 1.97 13.04 -7.82
C ASN A 84 0.73 13.79 -7.32
N TRP A 85 0.59 15.03 -7.77
CA TRP A 85 -0.70 15.72 -7.77
C TRP A 85 -1.52 15.31 -8.99
N TYR A 86 -2.83 15.21 -8.80
CA TYR A 86 -3.76 14.90 -9.87
C TYR A 86 -4.79 16.01 -9.99
N LYS A 87 -5.00 16.50 -11.21
CA LYS A 87 -6.20 17.26 -11.53
C LYS A 87 -7.36 16.28 -11.56
N THR A 88 -8.43 16.60 -10.85
CA THR A 88 -9.59 15.73 -10.69
C THR A 88 -10.88 16.50 -10.96
N SER A 89 -11.91 15.79 -11.41
CA SER A 89 -13.29 16.29 -11.38
C SER A 89 -14.12 15.47 -10.42
N TYR A 90 -15.12 16.11 -9.80
CA TYR A 90 -16.01 15.51 -8.83
C TYR A 90 -17.36 16.22 -8.83
N GLN A 91 -18.38 15.53 -8.32
CA GLN A 91 -19.73 16.08 -8.20
C GLN A 91 -19.91 16.80 -6.86
N LYS A 92 -20.47 18.02 -6.90
CA LYS A 92 -20.89 18.78 -5.73
C LYS A 92 -22.33 19.24 -5.94
N GLY A 93 -23.27 18.45 -5.40
CA GLY A 93 -24.69 18.60 -5.75
C GLY A 93 -24.88 18.28 -7.23
N GLU A 94 -25.46 19.22 -7.98
CA GLU A 94 -25.71 19.08 -9.43
C GLU A 94 -24.55 19.58 -10.30
N ASN A 95 -23.52 20.16 -9.70
CA ASN A 95 -22.41 20.77 -10.43
C ASN A 95 -21.17 19.88 -10.42
N THR A 96 -20.55 19.74 -11.59
CA THR A 96 -19.18 19.23 -11.71
C THR A 96 -18.21 20.32 -11.29
N GLN A 97 -17.32 20.01 -10.37
CA GLN A 97 -16.22 20.87 -9.93
C GLN A 97 -14.89 20.21 -10.28
N GLU A 98 -13.84 21.02 -10.38
CA GLU A 98 -12.47 20.56 -10.63
C GLU A 98 -11.51 21.10 -9.59
N GLY A 99 -10.40 20.39 -9.39
CA GLY A 99 -9.26 20.86 -8.63
C GLY A 99 -8.23 19.77 -8.43
N TYR A 100 -7.20 20.08 -7.63
CA TYR A 100 -6.03 19.24 -7.45
C TYR A 100 -6.07 18.51 -6.12
N ILE A 101 -5.79 17.20 -6.16
CA ILE A 101 -5.69 16.32 -5.00
C ILE A 101 -4.33 15.63 -5.05
N TRP A 102 -3.68 15.51 -3.89
CA TRP A 102 -2.45 14.73 -3.77
C TRP A 102 -2.79 13.23 -3.83
N GLY A 103 -2.11 12.49 -4.71
CA GLY A 103 -2.42 11.08 -4.99
C GLY A 103 -2.34 10.16 -3.77
N GLY A 104 -1.50 10.48 -2.78
CA GLY A 104 -1.39 9.73 -1.53
C GLY A 104 -2.66 9.73 -0.66
N ASN A 105 -3.65 10.56 -0.97
CA ASN A 105 -4.96 10.58 -0.30
C ASN A 105 -6.03 9.73 -1.00
N LEU A 106 -5.73 9.22 -2.19
CA LEU A 106 -6.64 8.38 -2.97
C LEU A 106 -6.46 6.91 -2.58
N CYS A 107 -7.47 6.07 -2.83
CA CYS A 107 -7.34 4.62 -2.63
C CYS A 107 -6.26 4.09 -3.58
N VAL A 108 -5.45 3.14 -3.11
CA VAL A 108 -4.60 2.32 -3.98
C VAL A 108 -5.47 1.34 -4.77
N GLY A 109 -6.52 0.81 -4.13
CA GLY A 109 -7.52 -0.02 -4.80
C GLY A 109 -8.86 0.05 -4.08
N TYR A 110 -9.95 -0.23 -4.80
CA TYR A 110 -11.27 -0.39 -4.21
C TYR A 110 -12.06 -1.50 -4.88
N ARG A 111 -13.01 -2.08 -4.15
CA ARG A 111 -13.94 -3.11 -4.63
C ARG A 111 -15.34 -2.83 -4.09
N ASN A 112 -16.36 -3.18 -4.85
CA ASN A 112 -17.74 -3.12 -4.39
C ASN A 112 -18.31 -4.54 -4.31
N LYS A 113 -18.99 -4.87 -3.22
CA LYS A 113 -19.69 -6.16 -3.06
C LYS A 113 -20.80 -6.05 -2.02
N ASN A 114 -21.95 -6.63 -2.30
CA ASN A 114 -23.10 -6.70 -1.38
C ASN A 114 -23.56 -5.33 -0.83
N GLY A 115 -23.44 -4.26 -1.62
CA GLY A 115 -23.81 -2.91 -1.19
C GLY A 115 -22.74 -2.19 -0.36
N TYR A 116 -21.58 -2.82 -0.13
CA TYR A 116 -20.43 -2.22 0.55
C TYR A 116 -19.35 -1.82 -0.44
N ASP A 117 -18.70 -0.70 -0.16
CA ASP A 117 -17.42 -0.35 -0.76
C ASP A 117 -16.29 -0.74 0.20
N PHE A 118 -15.30 -1.45 -0.34
CA PHE A 118 -14.07 -1.81 0.33
C PHE A 118 -12.96 -0.95 -0.24
N LEU A 119 -12.31 -0.16 0.61
CA LEU A 119 -11.27 0.78 0.23
C LEU A 119 -9.94 0.29 0.78
N PHE A 120 -8.91 0.26 -0.06
CA PHE A 120 -7.53 -0.03 0.34
C PHE A 120 -6.64 1.17 0.00
N GLY A 121 -5.82 1.61 0.95
CA GLY A 121 -4.90 2.72 0.76
C GLY A 121 -3.91 2.87 1.90
N LEU A 122 -2.99 3.83 1.75
CA LEU A 122 -1.95 4.12 2.73
C LEU A 122 -2.41 5.22 3.68
N SER A 123 -2.43 4.93 4.98
CA SER A 123 -2.89 5.85 6.02
C SER A 123 -1.80 6.84 6.42
N LYS A 124 -0.64 6.33 6.84
CA LYS A 124 0.43 7.14 7.43
C LYS A 124 1.78 6.43 7.38
N THR A 125 2.83 7.18 7.67
CA THR A 125 4.15 6.64 8.01
C THR A 125 4.37 6.81 9.51
N ILE A 126 4.91 5.79 10.18
CA ILE A 126 5.26 5.81 11.60
C ILE A 126 6.74 5.51 11.79
N ASP A 127 7.30 6.01 12.88
CA ASP A 127 8.63 5.66 13.34
C ASP A 127 8.55 4.40 14.22
N ARG A 128 9.30 3.35 13.87
CA ARG A 128 9.40 2.12 14.65
C ARG A 128 10.84 1.85 15.03
N LYS A 129 11.05 1.55 16.31
CA LYS A 129 12.36 1.15 16.80
C LYS A 129 12.68 -0.28 16.37
N ASN A 130 13.73 -0.44 15.57
CA ASN A 130 14.33 -1.74 15.32
C ASN A 130 15.08 -2.19 16.58
N LYS A 131 14.69 -3.34 17.13
CA LYS A 131 15.29 -3.87 18.37
C LYS A 131 16.67 -4.48 18.15
N GLU A 132 16.97 -4.92 16.95
CA GLU A 132 18.23 -5.59 16.60
C GLU A 132 19.33 -4.56 16.37
N PHE A 133 19.04 -3.49 15.64
CA PHE A 133 20.01 -2.43 15.33
C PHE A 133 19.91 -1.20 16.24
N ASN A 134 18.91 -1.14 17.12
CA ASN A 134 18.63 0.02 17.99
C ASN A 134 18.42 1.34 17.23
N GLU A 135 17.98 1.25 15.97
CA GLU A 135 17.70 2.38 15.07
C GLU A 135 16.20 2.66 14.95
N ILE A 136 15.85 3.86 14.51
CA ILE A 136 14.47 4.21 14.17
C ILE A 136 14.30 4.03 12.67
N GLU A 137 13.34 3.19 12.29
CA GLU A 137 12.98 2.94 10.91
C GLU A 137 11.58 3.47 10.63
N LYS A 138 11.39 4.03 9.44
CA LYS A 138 10.08 4.48 8.99
C LYS A 138 9.31 3.32 8.39
N GLN A 139 8.06 3.17 8.78
CA GLN A 139 7.15 2.16 8.26
C GLN A 139 5.86 2.77 7.75
N ASN A 140 5.41 2.29 6.60
CA ASN A 140 4.13 2.62 6.02
C ASN A 140 3.04 1.76 6.64
N ILE A 141 1.93 2.40 6.98
CA ILE A 141 0.73 1.75 7.50
C ILE A 141 -0.37 1.89 6.45
N ALA A 142 -0.79 0.76 5.90
CA ALA A 142 -1.98 0.68 5.07
C ALA A 142 -3.22 0.43 5.90
N GLY A 143 -4.39 0.61 5.28
CA GLY A 143 -5.66 0.22 5.87
C GLY A 143 -6.66 -0.27 4.85
N ILE A 144 -7.60 -1.08 5.34
CA ILE A 144 -8.80 -1.46 4.63
C ILE A 144 -10.00 -0.88 5.37
N LYS A 145 -10.87 -0.15 4.66
CA LYS A 145 -12.13 0.40 5.18
C LYS A 145 -13.32 -0.25 4.52
N VAL A 146 -14.37 -0.54 5.28
CA VAL A 146 -15.70 -0.93 4.76
C VAL A 146 -16.65 0.24 4.89
N MET A 147 -17.30 0.59 3.79
CA MET A 147 -18.22 1.73 3.70
C MET A 147 -19.60 1.26 3.24
N GLU A 148 -20.65 1.78 3.86
CA GLU A 148 -22.04 1.67 3.39
C GLU A 148 -22.51 3.09 3.02
N GLY A 149 -22.49 3.43 1.72
CA GLY A 149 -22.54 4.83 1.30
C GLY A 149 -21.36 5.62 1.87
N ASN A 150 -21.63 6.69 2.61
CA ASN A 150 -20.57 7.49 3.27
C ASN A 150 -20.32 7.08 4.74
N MET A 151 -21.01 6.04 5.24
CA MET A 151 -20.85 5.57 6.62
C MET A 151 -19.71 4.55 6.71
N LEU A 152 -18.72 4.83 7.56
CA LEU A 152 -17.69 3.87 7.93
C LEU A 152 -18.29 2.78 8.81
N ILE A 153 -18.16 1.52 8.38
CA ILE A 153 -18.70 0.36 9.07
C ILE A 153 -17.64 -0.31 9.95
N ASP A 154 -16.45 -0.50 9.39
CA ASP A 154 -15.30 -1.09 10.09
C ASP A 154 -14.02 -0.74 9.33
N GLU A 155 -12.89 -0.76 10.02
CA GLU A 155 -11.57 -0.57 9.41
C GLU A 155 -10.49 -1.35 10.15
N VAL A 156 -9.44 -1.73 9.41
CA VAL A 156 -8.25 -2.38 9.95
C VAL A 156 -7.01 -1.77 9.33
N TYR A 157 -5.91 -1.82 10.08
CA TYR A 157 -4.62 -1.27 9.66
C TYR A 157 -3.52 -2.32 9.79
N PHE A 158 -2.54 -2.25 8.89
CA PHE A 158 -1.42 -3.18 8.84
C PHE A 158 -0.17 -2.50 8.26
N ASP A 159 0.98 -3.06 8.61
CA ASP A 159 2.30 -2.63 8.13
C ASP A 159 2.45 -2.97 6.64
N THR A 160 3.18 -2.18 5.86
CA THR A 160 3.49 -2.48 4.46
C THR A 160 4.97 -2.31 4.15
N GLY A 161 5.83 -2.36 5.18
CA GLY A 161 7.26 -2.11 5.03
C GLY A 161 7.56 -0.62 4.90
N ARG A 162 8.60 -0.31 4.12
CA ARG A 162 9.14 1.03 3.89
C ARG A 162 8.60 1.60 2.58
N GLY A 163 9.26 2.62 2.03
CA GLY A 163 8.90 3.20 0.73
C GLY A 163 9.24 2.28 -0.46
N GLU A 164 10.25 1.42 -0.33
CA GLU A 164 10.72 0.57 -1.43
C GLU A 164 9.74 -0.55 -1.81
N GLU A 165 8.85 -0.94 -0.90
CA GLU A 165 7.78 -1.91 -1.15
C GLU A 165 6.53 -1.30 -1.80
N LEU A 166 6.51 0.01 -2.05
CA LEU A 166 5.38 0.72 -2.65
C LEU A 166 5.47 0.84 -4.18
N SER A 167 6.23 -0.03 -4.85
CA SER A 167 6.28 -0.04 -6.32
C SER A 167 4.97 -0.51 -6.94
N SER A 168 4.37 -1.57 -6.40
CA SER A 168 3.14 -2.16 -6.95
C SER A 168 2.18 -2.60 -5.84
N ALA A 169 0.91 -2.71 -6.17
CA ALA A 169 -0.10 -3.20 -5.24
C ALA A 169 -1.26 -3.90 -5.95
N SER A 170 -1.95 -4.75 -5.21
CA SER A 170 -3.22 -5.33 -5.64
C SER A 170 -4.23 -5.39 -4.49
N PHE A 171 -5.52 -5.40 -4.85
CA PHE A 171 -6.61 -5.52 -3.87
C PHE A 171 -7.74 -6.36 -4.44
N ASN A 172 -7.95 -7.55 -3.90
CA ASN A 172 -8.87 -8.53 -4.47
C ASN A 172 -9.87 -9.05 -3.44
N ILE A 173 -11.03 -9.50 -3.94
CA ILE A 173 -12.02 -10.25 -3.14
C ILE A 173 -11.89 -11.72 -3.53
N GLU A 174 -11.64 -12.56 -2.53
CA GLU A 174 -11.59 -14.01 -2.64
C GLU A 174 -12.83 -14.65 -1.98
N SER A 175 -12.98 -15.97 -2.08
CA SER A 175 -14.06 -16.69 -1.38
C SER A 175 -13.89 -16.63 0.15
N GLY A 176 -14.89 -17.06 0.93
CA GLY A 176 -14.72 -17.26 2.39
C GLY A 176 -13.86 -18.48 2.76
N HIS A 177 -13.23 -19.13 1.78
CA HIS A 177 -12.36 -20.30 1.89
C HIS A 177 -12.91 -21.49 2.69
N LYS A 178 -14.24 -21.63 2.77
CA LYS A 178 -14.93 -22.63 3.62
C LYS A 178 -14.59 -22.50 5.11
N LEU A 179 -14.18 -21.32 5.57
CA LEU A 179 -14.16 -21.00 7.00
C LEU A 179 -15.58 -20.72 7.47
N GLN A 180 -15.94 -21.26 8.63
CA GLN A 180 -17.29 -21.09 9.19
C GLN A 180 -17.66 -19.62 9.33
N ASN A 181 -18.84 -19.24 8.83
CA ASN A 181 -19.41 -17.88 8.90
C ASN A 181 -18.61 -16.77 8.22
N VAL A 182 -17.59 -17.09 7.40
CA VAL A 182 -16.88 -16.07 6.62
C VAL A 182 -17.59 -15.89 5.28
N GLU A 183 -17.98 -14.66 4.96
CA GLU A 183 -18.65 -14.35 3.69
C GLU A 183 -17.66 -14.36 2.53
N PHE A 184 -16.54 -13.66 2.70
CA PHE A 184 -15.44 -13.58 1.74
C PHE A 184 -14.18 -13.04 2.42
N THR A 185 -13.07 -13.05 1.68
CA THR A 185 -11.79 -12.53 2.14
C THR A 185 -11.35 -11.39 1.24
N LEU A 186 -10.81 -10.34 1.84
CA LEU A 186 -10.11 -9.28 1.15
C LEU A 186 -8.62 -9.60 1.19
N LYS A 187 -7.95 -9.53 0.05
CA LYS A 187 -6.50 -9.68 -0.06
C LYS A 187 -5.91 -8.37 -0.59
N ALA A 188 -5.21 -7.65 0.28
CA ALA A 188 -4.39 -6.50 -0.08
C ALA A 188 -2.93 -6.93 -0.17
N MET A 189 -2.24 -6.51 -1.22
CA MET A 189 -0.83 -6.79 -1.43
C MET A 189 -0.09 -5.52 -1.79
N VAL A 190 1.11 -5.36 -1.26
CA VAL A 190 2.13 -4.43 -1.76
C VAL A 190 3.42 -5.18 -2.08
N SER A 191 4.18 -4.71 -3.05
CA SER A 191 5.47 -5.30 -3.41
C SER A 191 6.40 -4.27 -4.04
N GLY A 192 7.68 -4.38 -3.72
CA GLY A 192 8.74 -3.80 -4.53
C GLY A 192 8.96 -4.58 -5.83
N GLU A 193 9.60 -3.94 -6.80
CA GLU A 193 9.87 -4.53 -8.14
C GLU A 193 11.31 -5.06 -8.29
N ALA A 194 12.08 -5.23 -7.19
CA ALA A 194 13.47 -5.68 -7.24
C ALA A 194 13.75 -6.90 -6.33
N CYS A 195 14.78 -7.68 -6.71
CA CYS A 195 15.29 -8.78 -5.89
C CYS A 195 15.66 -8.29 -4.49
N GLY A 196 15.38 -9.12 -3.49
CA GLY A 196 15.65 -8.80 -2.09
C GLY A 196 14.69 -7.79 -1.45
N ILE A 197 13.75 -7.22 -2.20
CA ILE A 197 12.67 -6.39 -1.63
C ILE A 197 11.48 -7.28 -1.27
N ALA A 198 10.92 -7.05 -0.09
CA ALA A 198 9.79 -7.81 0.39
C ALA A 198 8.47 -7.45 -0.32
N SER A 199 7.59 -8.43 -0.35
CA SER A 199 6.17 -8.27 -0.64
C SER A 199 5.37 -8.65 0.60
N TYR A 200 4.28 -7.92 0.83
CA TYR A 200 3.42 -8.12 1.99
C TYR A 200 1.99 -8.40 1.53
N ASP A 201 1.47 -9.56 1.92
CA ASP A 201 0.07 -9.94 1.70
C ASP A 201 -0.71 -9.84 3.02
N GLN A 202 -1.74 -8.99 3.04
CA GLN A 202 -2.70 -8.92 4.13
C GLN A 202 -4.03 -9.56 3.71
N TYR A 203 -4.36 -10.68 4.37
CA TYR A 203 -5.68 -11.30 4.30
C TYR A 203 -6.57 -10.74 5.41
N VAL A 204 -7.78 -10.33 5.05
CA VAL A 204 -8.79 -9.82 5.98
C VAL A 204 -10.11 -10.53 5.71
N LEU A 205 -10.57 -11.31 6.69
CA LEU A 205 -11.87 -11.98 6.60
C LEU A 205 -12.98 -10.95 6.80
N PHE A 206 -14.02 -11.01 5.96
CA PHE A 206 -15.24 -10.24 6.14
C PHE A 206 -16.38 -11.13 6.61
N LYS A 207 -16.99 -10.77 7.73
CA LYS A 207 -18.09 -11.49 8.37
C LYS A 207 -18.95 -10.52 9.17
N ASP A 208 -20.27 -10.55 9.00
CA ASP A 208 -21.21 -9.79 9.84
C ASP A 208 -20.83 -8.30 9.93
N LYS A 209 -20.48 -7.70 8.78
CA LYS A 209 -19.99 -6.32 8.69
C LYS A 209 -18.69 -6.04 9.47
N LYS A 210 -17.92 -7.06 9.84
CA LYS A 210 -16.64 -6.95 10.56
C LYS A 210 -15.45 -7.45 9.75
N LEU A 211 -14.35 -6.74 9.88
CA LEU A 211 -13.05 -7.05 9.32
C LEU A 211 -12.19 -7.75 10.38
N ILE A 212 -11.65 -8.92 10.02
CA ILE A 212 -10.78 -9.69 10.90
C ILE A 212 -9.48 -9.94 10.16
N THR A 213 -8.42 -9.25 10.59
CA THR A 213 -7.07 -9.42 10.02
C THR A 213 -6.51 -10.79 10.40
N LEU A 214 -5.96 -11.50 9.42
CA LEU A 214 -5.07 -12.63 9.69
C LEU A 214 -3.65 -12.12 9.90
N PRO A 215 -2.72 -12.92 10.45
CA PRO A 215 -1.31 -12.57 10.43
C PRO A 215 -0.89 -12.19 9.00
N GLN A 216 -0.11 -11.12 8.87
CA GLN A 216 0.41 -10.72 7.57
C GLN A 216 1.42 -11.76 7.08
N LEU A 217 1.46 -11.96 5.76
CA LEU A 217 2.48 -12.76 5.11
C LEU A 217 3.57 -11.85 4.55
N MET A 218 4.82 -12.28 4.66
CA MET A 218 5.98 -11.66 4.04
C MET A 218 6.62 -12.65 3.07
N ASN A 219 6.90 -12.20 1.84
CA ASN A 219 7.64 -13.00 0.86
C ASN A 219 8.78 -12.15 0.28
N VAL A 220 10.00 -12.70 0.26
CA VAL A 220 11.19 -12.03 -0.27
C VAL A 220 12.13 -13.07 -0.86
N GLY A 221 12.86 -12.72 -1.90
CA GLY A 221 13.89 -13.60 -2.43
C GLY A 221 14.87 -12.89 -3.34
N ASP A 222 16.04 -13.49 -3.46
CA ASP A 222 17.05 -13.15 -4.45
C ASP A 222 17.38 -14.40 -5.27
N ALA A 223 17.22 -14.29 -6.58
CA ALA A 223 17.27 -15.40 -7.49
C ALA A 223 18.65 -16.09 -7.43
N GLY A 224 18.65 -17.36 -7.02
CA GLY A 224 19.87 -18.16 -6.92
C GLY A 224 20.66 -17.99 -5.61
N ALA A 225 20.21 -17.14 -4.68
CA ALA A 225 20.86 -16.95 -3.38
C ALA A 225 19.98 -17.43 -2.23
N PHE A 226 18.78 -16.87 -2.08
CA PHE A 226 17.86 -17.23 -1.00
C PHE A 226 16.41 -16.90 -1.32
N TYR A 227 15.47 -17.52 -0.61
CA TYR A 227 14.11 -17.01 -0.49
C TYR A 227 13.52 -17.30 0.89
N HIS A 228 12.59 -16.44 1.27
CA HIS A 228 11.64 -16.63 2.35
C HIS A 228 10.24 -16.52 1.76
N SER A 229 9.42 -17.56 1.97
CA SER A 229 8.04 -17.59 1.49
C SER A 229 7.06 -17.97 2.59
N GLU A 230 6.01 -17.16 2.69
CA GLU A 230 4.88 -17.40 3.59
C GLU A 230 3.60 -17.50 2.78
N GLU A 231 2.84 -18.58 3.03
CA GLU A 231 1.56 -18.85 2.37
C GLU A 231 0.50 -19.35 3.37
N TYR A 232 -0.77 -19.11 3.03
CA TYR A 232 -1.89 -19.71 3.76
C TYR A 232 -2.45 -20.94 3.03
N ILE A 233 -2.60 -22.03 3.79
CA ILE A 233 -3.42 -23.17 3.40
C ILE A 233 -4.76 -23.06 4.11
N PHE A 234 -5.80 -22.75 3.34
CA PHE A 234 -7.18 -22.66 3.82
C PHE A 234 -7.93 -24.00 3.72
N PRO A 235 -9.13 -24.15 4.36
CA PRO A 235 -9.89 -25.40 4.34
C PRO A 235 -10.26 -25.93 2.94
N ASN A 236 -10.42 -25.05 1.96
CA ASN A 236 -10.69 -25.43 0.57
C ASN A 236 -9.43 -25.75 -0.26
N GLY A 237 -8.24 -25.55 0.30
CA GLY A 237 -6.95 -25.87 -0.33
C GLY A 237 -6.50 -27.31 -0.06
N LYS A 238 -5.50 -27.77 -0.83
CA LYS A 238 -4.87 -29.08 -0.62
C LYS A 238 -4.16 -29.11 0.74
N GLY A 239 -4.51 -30.08 1.58
CA GLY A 239 -4.00 -30.16 2.96
C GLY A 239 -4.72 -29.25 3.95
N GLY A 240 -5.80 -28.58 3.53
CA GLY A 240 -6.65 -27.77 4.39
C GLY A 240 -7.34 -28.57 5.50
N ILE A 241 -7.55 -27.92 6.64
CA ILE A 241 -8.24 -28.49 7.80
C ILE A 241 -9.55 -27.72 8.01
N PRO A 242 -10.70 -28.39 8.22
CA PRO A 242 -11.94 -27.69 8.54
C PRO A 242 -11.78 -26.74 9.73
N ASN A 243 -12.35 -25.54 9.63
CA ASN A 243 -12.31 -24.51 10.68
C ASN A 243 -10.89 -24.17 11.16
N ALA A 244 -9.92 -24.18 10.25
CA ALA A 244 -8.57 -23.72 10.51
C ALA A 244 -7.93 -23.16 9.24
N PHE A 245 -6.92 -22.32 9.41
CA PHE A 245 -5.99 -21.99 8.34
C PHE A 245 -4.57 -22.23 8.84
N ILE A 246 -3.67 -22.61 7.92
CA ILE A 246 -2.30 -22.97 8.24
C ILE A 246 -1.39 -21.95 7.57
N LEU A 247 -0.59 -21.24 8.38
CA LEU A 247 0.54 -20.49 7.87
C LEU A 247 1.67 -21.48 7.61
N LYS A 248 2.10 -21.61 6.36
CA LYS A 248 3.29 -22.36 5.97
C LYS A 248 4.41 -21.38 5.66
N VAL A 249 5.58 -21.64 6.21
CA VAL A 249 6.79 -20.86 6.01
C VAL A 249 7.85 -21.76 5.40
N GLU A 250 8.50 -21.30 4.34
CA GLU A 250 9.59 -21.98 3.69
C GLU A 250 10.77 -21.02 3.48
N ASP A 251 11.94 -21.44 3.97
CA ASP A 251 13.21 -20.74 3.78
C ASP A 251 14.14 -21.61 2.93
N MET A 252 14.84 -21.00 2.00
CA MET A 252 15.91 -21.63 1.23
C MET A 252 17.10 -20.70 1.14
N GLU A 253 18.29 -21.25 1.33
CA GLU A 253 19.55 -20.56 1.10
C GLU A 253 20.51 -21.47 0.34
N VAL A 254 21.32 -20.90 -0.54
CA VAL A 254 22.43 -21.60 -1.21
C VAL A 254 23.71 -21.36 -0.42
N ASP A 255 24.41 -22.44 -0.06
CA ASP A 255 25.70 -22.32 0.63
C ASP A 255 26.88 -22.09 -0.32
N GLU A 256 28.07 -21.81 0.23
CA GLU A 256 29.31 -21.55 -0.54
C GLU A 256 29.73 -22.68 -1.50
N LYS A 257 29.09 -23.86 -1.42
CA LYS A 257 29.35 -25.01 -2.30
C LYS A 257 28.20 -25.27 -3.28
N ASP A 258 27.37 -24.26 -3.53
CA ASP A 258 26.18 -24.32 -4.38
C ASP A 258 25.15 -25.37 -3.93
N ARG A 259 25.04 -25.62 -2.62
CA ARG A 259 24.06 -26.58 -2.08
C ARG A 259 22.88 -25.85 -1.45
N GLU A 260 21.67 -26.23 -1.84
CA GLU A 260 20.42 -25.73 -1.26
C GLU A 260 20.21 -26.28 0.16
N LYS A 261 19.95 -25.38 1.11
CA LYS A 261 19.47 -25.71 2.45
C LYS A 261 18.05 -25.20 2.61
N LYS A 262 17.10 -26.12 2.72
CA LYS A 262 15.67 -25.81 2.89
C LYS A 262 15.23 -26.04 4.32
N LYS A 263 14.47 -25.10 4.87
CA LYS A 263 13.76 -25.23 6.14
C LYS A 263 12.29 -24.95 5.88
N SER A 264 11.42 -25.71 6.53
CA SER A 264 9.99 -25.43 6.49
C SER A 264 9.41 -25.51 7.89
N SER A 265 8.43 -24.66 8.15
CA SER A 265 7.66 -24.68 9.38
C SER A 265 6.20 -24.39 9.09
N SER A 266 5.32 -24.71 10.04
CA SER A 266 3.92 -24.34 9.91
C SER A 266 3.31 -23.99 11.25
N LYS A 267 2.32 -23.10 11.22
CA LYS A 267 1.50 -22.70 12.36
C LYS A 267 0.04 -22.88 12.00
N THR A 268 -0.68 -23.69 12.77
CA THR A 268 -2.12 -23.89 12.55
C THR A 268 -2.91 -22.95 13.45
N TYR A 269 -3.80 -22.16 12.84
CA TYR A 269 -4.72 -21.29 13.55
C TYR A 269 -6.12 -21.91 13.52
N LEU A 270 -6.65 -22.19 14.71
CA LEU A 270 -8.00 -22.73 14.88
C LEU A 270 -9.01 -21.58 14.84
N TRP A 271 -9.96 -21.67 13.92
CA TRP A 271 -11.06 -20.72 13.73
C TRP A 271 -12.33 -21.24 14.41
N ASN A 272 -12.99 -20.38 15.20
CA ASN A 272 -14.20 -20.76 15.93
C ASN A 272 -15.51 -20.20 15.34
N GLY A 273 -15.45 -19.57 14.15
CA GLY A 273 -16.58 -18.87 13.55
C GLY A 273 -16.61 -17.36 13.80
N SER A 274 -15.77 -16.82 14.69
CA SER A 274 -15.71 -15.39 15.00
C SER A 274 -14.30 -14.87 15.25
N SER A 275 -13.38 -15.71 15.72
CA SER A 275 -11.98 -15.38 15.96
C SER A 275 -11.11 -16.62 15.76
N TYR A 276 -9.79 -16.42 15.74
CA TYR A 276 -8.82 -17.50 15.67
C TYR A 276 -7.85 -17.48 16.86
N LYS A 277 -7.27 -18.65 17.14
CA LYS A 277 -6.15 -18.82 18.07
C LYS A 277 -5.11 -19.76 17.50
N LEU A 278 -3.84 -19.52 17.82
CA LEU A 278 -2.77 -20.47 17.51
C LEU A 278 -3.03 -21.79 18.27
N LYS A 279 -2.89 -22.92 17.60
CA LYS A 279 -3.02 -24.26 18.18
C LYS A 279 -1.88 -24.58 19.13
#